data_AF-A0A382QL90-F1
#
_entry.id   AF-A0A382QL90-F1
#
_cell.length_a   1.000
_cell.length_b   1.000
_cell.length_c   1.000
_cell.angle_alpha   90.00
_cell.angle_beta   90.00
_cell.angle_gamma   90.00
#
_symmetry.space_group_name_H-M   'P 1'
#
loop_
_entity.id
_entity.type
_entity.pdbx_description
1 polymer ?
#
loop_
_entity_poly.entity_id
_entity_poly.type
_entity_poly.pdbx_seq_one_letter_code
_entity_poly.pdbx_strand_id
1 'polypeptide(L)'
;MSIPETNNQAYTYRPGELLPELEGHISRGRFERVLRNGDFAVTAELAPPDSTDRNEVFEQAALFDGCIDAINATDGSGANCHMSSVVVCALLSYIGYSPIMQISCRDKNRIAIQGDLLGAGALSICNVLALTGDDVSVG
;
A
#
# COMPACT_ATOMS: atom_id res chain seq x y z
N MET A 1 -13.28 13.54 27.03
CA MET A 1 -14.69 13.54 26.60
C MET A 1 -15.10 12.09 26.49
N SER A 2 -15.93 11.61 27.41
CA SER A 2 -16.25 10.18 27.55
C SER A 2 -17.29 9.78 26.50
N ILE A 3 -17.06 8.65 25.82
CA ILE A 3 -17.97 8.14 24.79
C ILE A 3 -18.96 7.16 25.47
N PRO A 4 -20.28 7.26 25.22
CA PRO A 4 -21.26 6.36 25.83
C PRO A 4 -21.25 4.97 25.15
N GLU A 5 -21.53 3.93 25.92
CA GLU A 5 -21.81 2.58 25.40
C GLU A 5 -23.20 2.52 24.77
N THR A 6 -23.29 2.05 23.53
CA THR A 6 -24.54 1.56 22.93
C THR A 6 -24.35 0.23 22.23
N ASN A 7 -25.34 -0.63 22.48
CA ASN A 7 -25.44 -2.04 22.12
C ASN A 7 -25.68 -2.25 20.61
N ASN A 8 -24.89 -3.15 20.03
CA ASN A 8 -25.09 -3.97 18.81
C ASN A 8 -25.25 -3.31 17.41
N GLN A 9 -24.37 -3.74 16.49
CA GLN A 9 -24.25 -3.44 15.04
C GLN A 9 -23.58 -2.12 14.60
N ALA A 10 -22.25 -2.09 14.63
CA ALA A 10 -21.45 -1.44 13.59
C ALA A 10 -20.02 -2.01 13.66
N TYR A 11 -19.65 -2.89 12.72
CA TYR A 11 -18.23 -3.09 12.43
C TYR A 11 -17.71 -1.74 11.94
N THR A 12 -17.10 -0.96 12.83
CA THR A 12 -16.49 0.31 12.47
C THR A 12 -15.23 -0.05 11.71
N TYR A 13 -15.33 -0.06 10.39
CA TYR A 13 -14.24 -0.43 9.50
C TYR A 13 -13.04 0.46 9.80
N ARG A 14 -11.94 -0.14 10.27
CA ARG A 14 -10.70 0.64 10.44
C ARG A 14 -10.17 1.00 9.05
N PRO A 15 -9.60 2.19 8.84
CA PRO A 15 -9.19 2.65 7.51
C PRO A 15 -8.40 1.61 6.67
N GLY A 16 -7.55 0.79 7.31
CA GLY A 16 -6.75 -0.26 6.65
C GLY A 16 -7.29 -1.69 6.72
N GLU A 17 -8.52 -1.91 7.17
CA GLU A 17 -9.12 -3.25 7.12
C GLU A 17 -9.38 -3.69 5.67
N LEU A 18 -9.72 -4.97 5.47
CA LEU A 18 -10.12 -5.52 4.18
C LEU A 18 -11.63 -5.43 4.00
N LEU A 19 -12.08 -4.97 2.81
CA LEU A 19 -13.49 -4.81 2.51
C LEU A 19 -14.18 -6.18 2.51
N PRO A 20 -15.51 -6.28 2.66
CA PRO A 20 -16.20 -7.55 2.51
C PRO A 20 -15.87 -8.23 1.18
N GLU A 21 -15.99 -9.55 1.11
CA GLU A 21 -15.91 -10.25 -0.17
C GLU A 21 -17.03 -9.76 -1.10
N LEU A 22 -16.71 -9.62 -2.38
CA LEU A 22 -17.64 -9.16 -3.40
C LEU A 22 -17.56 -10.12 -4.58
N GLU A 23 -18.72 -10.59 -5.07
CA GLU A 23 -18.78 -11.53 -6.18
C GLU A 23 -18.03 -10.98 -7.40
N GLY A 24 -17.30 -11.86 -8.09
CA GLY A 24 -16.48 -11.50 -9.23
C GLY A 24 -15.19 -10.73 -8.91
N HIS A 25 -14.87 -10.45 -7.64
CA HIS A 25 -13.61 -9.83 -7.21
C HIS A 25 -12.67 -10.89 -6.61
N ILE A 26 -11.37 -10.73 -6.84
CA ILE A 26 -10.33 -11.67 -6.36
C ILE A 26 -9.69 -11.16 -5.06
N SER A 27 -9.71 -9.86 -4.84
CA SER A 27 -9.17 -9.18 -3.67
C SER A 27 -10.28 -8.48 -2.87
N ARG A 28 -9.94 -8.17 -1.62
CA ARG A 28 -10.77 -7.39 -0.71
C ARG A 28 -10.28 -5.93 -0.61
N GLY A 29 -9.42 -5.51 -1.52
CA GLY A 29 -8.87 -4.16 -1.59
C GLY A 29 -9.80 -3.18 -2.30
N ARG A 30 -9.64 -1.88 -2.02
CA ARG A 30 -10.43 -0.82 -2.68
C ARG A 30 -10.09 -0.67 -4.15
N PHE A 31 -8.81 -0.80 -4.53
CA PHE A 31 -8.37 -0.51 -5.90
C PHE A 31 -8.97 -1.44 -6.96
N GLU A 32 -9.06 -2.76 -6.72
CA GLU A 32 -9.72 -3.66 -7.67
C GLU A 32 -11.18 -3.26 -7.94
N ARG A 33 -11.89 -2.80 -6.91
CA ARG A 33 -13.29 -2.37 -7.06
C ARG A 33 -13.43 -1.16 -7.97
N VAL A 34 -12.53 -0.18 -7.84
CA VAL A 34 -12.47 0.98 -8.74
C VAL A 34 -12.27 0.51 -10.19
N LEU A 35 -11.27 -0.35 -10.41
CA LEU A 35 -10.96 -0.87 -11.75
C LEU A 35 -12.11 -1.69 -12.34
N ARG A 36 -12.77 -2.53 -11.54
CA ARG A 36 -13.89 -3.38 -12.00
C ARG A 36 -15.19 -2.62 -12.19
N ASN A 37 -15.38 -1.50 -11.51
CA ASN A 37 -16.53 -0.63 -11.74
C ASN A 37 -16.45 0.09 -13.10
N GLY A 38 -15.27 0.07 -13.75
CA GLY A 38 -15.04 0.75 -15.03
C GLY A 38 -14.79 2.25 -14.88
N ASP A 39 -14.53 2.71 -13.66
CA ASP A 39 -14.17 4.10 -13.38
C ASP A 39 -12.77 4.43 -13.90
N PHE A 40 -12.52 5.70 -14.20
CA PHE A 40 -11.17 6.16 -14.52
C PHE A 40 -10.34 6.25 -13.24
N ALA A 41 -9.41 5.32 -13.06
CA ALA A 41 -8.58 5.24 -11.86
C ALA A 41 -7.42 6.25 -11.90
N VAL A 42 -7.29 7.06 -10.85
CA VAL A 42 -6.18 7.99 -10.64
C VAL A 42 -5.27 7.44 -9.56
N THR A 43 -3.97 7.36 -9.84
CA THR A 43 -2.97 6.91 -8.86
C THR A 43 -1.85 7.94 -8.72
N ALA A 44 -1.26 8.01 -7.53
CA ALA A 44 -0.01 8.72 -7.28
C ALA A 44 1.12 7.74 -7.00
N GLU A 45 2.35 8.21 -7.18
CA GLU A 45 3.55 7.50 -6.76
C GLU A 45 4.18 8.23 -5.57
N LEU A 46 4.57 7.48 -4.55
CA LEU A 46 5.25 7.96 -3.35
C LEU A 46 6.59 7.24 -3.24
N ALA A 47 7.67 8.01 -3.32
CA ALA A 47 9.01 7.52 -3.04
C ALA A 47 9.19 7.39 -1.52
N PRO A 48 9.60 6.23 -0.98
CA PRO A 48 9.85 6.10 0.44
C PRO A 48 10.92 7.08 0.93
N PRO A 49 10.85 7.51 2.20
CA PRO A 49 11.89 8.35 2.78
C PRO A 49 13.15 7.56 3.15
N ASP A 50 14.29 8.25 3.15
CA ASP A 50 15.58 7.79 3.69
C ASP A 50 15.66 8.00 5.21
N SER A 51 14.60 7.64 5.93
CA SER A 51 14.47 7.89 7.37
C SER A 51 13.66 6.81 8.07
N THR A 52 13.71 6.81 9.40
CA THR A 52 12.89 5.94 10.26
C THR A 52 11.62 6.63 10.76
N ASP A 53 11.39 7.90 10.38
CA ASP A 53 10.21 8.63 10.80
C ASP A 53 9.02 8.31 9.89
N ARG A 54 8.01 7.66 10.47
CA ARG A 54 6.77 7.33 9.77
C ARG A 54 5.97 8.57 9.35
N ASN A 55 6.16 9.71 10.04
CA ASN A 55 5.38 10.91 9.77
C ASN A 55 5.69 11.48 8.39
N GLU A 56 6.91 11.29 7.89
CA GLU A 56 7.28 11.72 6.52
C GLU A 56 6.40 11.02 5.47
N VAL A 57 6.12 9.72 5.64
CA VAL A 57 5.19 8.98 4.76
C VAL A 57 3.78 9.56 4.84
N PHE A 58 3.31 9.90 6.04
CA PHE A 58 1.97 10.43 6.25
C PHE A 58 1.80 11.83 5.65
N GLU A 59 2.78 12.71 5.87
CA GLU A 59 2.79 14.07 5.33
C GLU A 59 2.83 14.06 3.81
N GLN A 60 3.65 13.19 3.19
CA GLN A 60 3.67 13.02 1.74
C GLN A 60 2.35 12.47 1.20
N ALA A 61 1.74 11.48 1.87
CA ALA A 61 0.49 10.88 1.44
C ALA A 61 -0.68 11.87 1.49
N ALA A 62 -0.73 12.70 2.54
CA ALA A 62 -1.79 13.69 2.75
C ALA A 62 -1.91 14.73 1.62
N LEU A 63 -0.84 14.94 0.84
CA LEU A 63 -0.86 15.79 -0.36
C LEU A 63 -1.86 15.29 -1.41
N PHE A 64 -2.24 14.01 -1.35
CA PHE A 64 -3.13 13.35 -2.29
C PHE A 64 -4.54 13.10 -1.73
N ASP A 65 -4.90 13.71 -0.60
CA ASP A 65 -6.21 13.51 0.02
C ASP A 65 -7.36 13.89 -0.92
N GLY A 66 -8.27 12.92 -1.13
CA GLY A 66 -9.48 13.10 -1.92
C GLY A 66 -9.29 13.18 -3.44
N CYS A 67 -8.07 13.02 -3.96
CA CYS A 67 -7.80 13.14 -5.40
C CYS A 67 -7.29 11.86 -6.08
N ILE A 68 -7.02 10.80 -5.32
CA ILE A 68 -6.50 9.52 -5.85
C ILE A 68 -7.27 8.30 -5.33
N ASP A 69 -7.25 7.23 -6.12
CA ASP A 69 -7.84 5.94 -5.77
C ASP A 69 -6.84 5.04 -5.02
N ALA A 70 -5.56 5.11 -5.40
CA ALA A 70 -4.48 4.29 -4.86
C ALA A 70 -3.10 4.99 -4.93
N ILE A 71 -2.17 4.55 -4.07
CA ILE A 71 -0.78 5.04 -4.01
C ILE A 71 0.17 3.89 -4.35
N ASN A 72 1.03 4.07 -5.35
CA ASN A 72 2.18 3.21 -5.57
C ASN A 72 3.32 3.62 -4.62
N ALA A 73 3.79 2.69 -3.80
CA ALA A 73 5.00 2.88 -3.00
C ALA A 73 6.19 2.23 -3.72
N THR A 74 7.20 3.02 -4.09
CA THR A 74 8.36 2.53 -4.84
C THR A 74 9.25 1.61 -4.01
N ASP A 75 10.05 0.78 -4.67
CA ASP A 75 10.96 -0.17 -4.04
C ASP A 75 12.39 0.01 -4.56
N GLY A 76 13.26 0.60 -3.73
CA GLY A 76 14.68 0.79 -4.06
C GLY A 76 14.93 1.76 -5.23
N SER A 77 14.06 2.75 -5.43
CA SER A 77 14.13 3.66 -6.58
C SER A 77 15.48 4.38 -6.68
N GLY A 78 16.07 4.38 -7.89
CA GLY A 78 17.35 5.01 -8.16
C GLY A 78 18.54 4.27 -7.54
N ALA A 79 18.38 3.00 -7.18
CA ALA A 79 19.40 2.17 -6.53
C ALA A 79 19.89 2.70 -5.16
N ASN A 80 19.03 3.40 -4.41
CA ASN A 80 19.36 3.95 -3.08
C ASN A 80 18.67 3.19 -1.94
N CYS A 81 19.20 3.34 -0.72
CA CYS A 81 18.64 2.70 0.48
C CYS A 81 17.48 3.51 1.04
N HIS A 82 16.27 2.99 0.81
CA HIS A 82 15.01 3.60 1.20
C HIS A 82 14.29 2.77 2.27
N MET A 83 13.31 3.37 2.98
CA MET A 83 12.33 2.58 3.73
C MET A 83 11.66 1.55 2.80
N SER A 84 11.53 0.29 3.25
CA SER A 84 11.03 -0.78 2.37
C SER A 84 9.57 -0.54 1.94
N SER A 85 9.27 -0.89 0.69
CA SER A 85 7.93 -0.68 0.11
C SER A 85 6.82 -1.36 0.92
N VAL A 86 7.08 -2.55 1.48
CA VAL A 86 6.12 -3.25 2.37
C VAL A 86 5.77 -2.44 3.62
N VAL A 87 6.75 -1.75 4.23
CA VAL A 87 6.52 -0.91 5.42
C VAL A 87 5.75 0.35 5.05
N VAL A 88 6.13 1.00 3.95
CA VAL A 88 5.38 2.17 3.44
C VAL A 88 3.93 1.79 3.15
N CYS A 89 3.68 0.69 2.45
CA CYS A 89 2.33 0.21 2.20
C CYS A 89 1.57 -0.12 3.49
N ALA A 90 2.23 -0.67 4.52
CA ALA A 90 1.60 -0.95 5.80
C ALA A 90 1.15 0.34 6.50
N LEU A 91 1.99 1.37 6.47
CA LEU A 91 1.70 2.70 7.03
C LEU A 91 0.55 3.39 6.26
N LEU A 92 0.57 3.33 4.93
CA LEU A 92 -0.48 3.87 4.07
C LEU A 92 -1.82 3.15 4.29
N SER A 93 -1.80 1.81 4.38
CA SER A 93 -2.97 1.00 4.72
C SER A 93 -3.53 1.40 6.08
N TYR A 94 -2.67 1.51 7.10
CA TYR A 94 -3.06 1.89 8.47
C TYR A 94 -3.89 3.19 8.54
N ILE A 95 -3.59 4.17 7.68
CA ILE A 95 -4.30 5.45 7.61
C ILE A 95 -5.41 5.50 6.55
N GLY A 96 -5.64 4.43 5.80
CA GLY A 96 -6.81 4.28 4.92
C GLY A 96 -6.60 4.46 3.44
N TYR A 97 -5.35 4.57 2.97
CA TYR A 97 -5.08 4.51 1.55
C TYR A 97 -5.17 3.07 1.04
N SER A 98 -5.37 2.94 -0.27
CA SER A 98 -5.23 1.67 -0.98
C SER A 98 -3.83 1.60 -1.59
N PRO A 99 -2.85 0.97 -0.92
CA PRO A 99 -1.49 0.90 -1.45
C PRO A 99 -1.38 -0.10 -2.60
N ILE A 100 -0.43 0.17 -3.49
CA ILE A 100 0.13 -0.74 -4.48
C ILE A 100 1.61 -0.88 -4.16
N MET A 101 2.00 -2.07 -3.71
CA MET A 101 3.38 -2.36 -3.33
C MET A 101 4.19 -2.63 -4.60
N GLN A 102 5.14 -1.75 -4.92
CA GLN A 102 6.14 -2.10 -5.93
C GLN A 102 7.10 -3.14 -5.35
N ILE A 103 7.49 -4.10 -6.18
CA ILE A 103 8.52 -5.08 -5.85
C ILE A 103 9.53 -5.16 -7.00
N SER A 104 10.76 -4.78 -6.69
CA SER A 104 11.91 -4.80 -7.60
C SER A 104 12.71 -6.08 -7.39
N CYS A 105 12.98 -6.80 -8.47
CA CYS A 105 13.73 -8.06 -8.42
C CYS A 105 15.26 -7.88 -8.32
N ARG A 106 15.80 -6.69 -8.57
CA ARG A 106 17.25 -6.42 -8.63
C ARG A 106 17.99 -6.85 -7.36
N ASP A 107 17.50 -6.39 -6.19
CA ASP A 107 18.23 -6.49 -4.92
C ASP A 107 17.67 -7.56 -3.97
N LYS A 108 16.67 -8.32 -4.42
CA LYS A 108 15.99 -9.34 -3.60
C LYS A 108 16.11 -10.73 -4.23
N ASN A 109 16.52 -11.70 -3.41
CA ASN A 109 16.40 -13.09 -3.80
C ASN A 109 14.94 -13.56 -3.71
N ARG A 110 14.65 -14.73 -4.30
CA ARG A 110 13.29 -15.30 -4.33
C ARG A 110 12.66 -15.46 -2.94
N ILE A 111 13.44 -15.82 -1.91
CA ILE A 111 12.92 -16.05 -0.56
C ILE A 111 12.52 -14.71 0.07
N ALA A 112 13.32 -13.66 -0.13
CA ALA A 112 12.98 -12.31 0.31
C ALA A 112 11.66 -11.83 -0.33
N ILE A 113 11.53 -11.98 -1.66
CA ILE A 113 10.29 -11.64 -2.39
C ILE A 113 9.07 -12.40 -1.82
N GLN A 114 9.20 -13.70 -1.58
CA GLN A 114 8.12 -14.51 -1.00
C GLN A 114 7.76 -14.06 0.42
N GLY A 115 8.76 -13.74 1.24
CA GLY A 115 8.57 -13.20 2.57
C GLY A 115 7.81 -11.88 2.56
N ASP A 116 8.21 -10.95 1.69
CA ASP A 116 7.56 -9.65 1.52
C ASP A 116 6.10 -9.80 1.07
N LEU A 117 5.82 -10.70 0.11
CA LEU A 117 4.45 -10.96 -0.36
C LEU A 117 3.56 -11.57 0.73
N LEU A 118 4.09 -12.49 1.54
CA LEU A 118 3.34 -13.07 2.67
C LEU A 118 3.07 -12.01 3.75
N GLY A 119 4.07 -11.18 4.05
CA GLY A 119 3.93 -10.05 4.98
C GLY A 119 2.91 -9.03 4.49
N ALA A 120 2.95 -8.68 3.21
CA ALA A 120 2.02 -7.75 2.57
C ALA A 120 0.57 -8.24 2.69
N GLY A 121 0.32 -9.52 2.38
CA GLY A 121 -0.99 -10.13 2.55
C GLY A 121 -1.49 -10.09 3.99
N ALA A 122 -0.62 -10.35 4.97
CA ALA A 122 -0.95 -10.26 6.40
C ALA A 122 -1.27 -8.82 6.84
N LEU A 123 -0.70 -7.83 6.17
CA LEU A 123 -0.91 -6.40 6.40
C LEU A 123 -2.06 -5.81 5.57
N SER A 124 -2.91 -6.67 4.98
CA SER A 124 -4.07 -6.26 4.16
C SER A 124 -3.69 -5.50 2.88
N ILE A 125 -2.47 -5.68 2.38
CA ILE A 125 -2.02 -5.12 1.11
C ILE A 125 -2.43 -6.08 -0.01
N CYS A 126 -3.32 -5.63 -0.89
CA CYS A 126 -3.92 -6.47 -1.93
C CYS A 126 -3.35 -6.25 -3.34
N ASN A 127 -2.52 -5.23 -3.55
CA ASN A 127 -2.06 -4.84 -4.87
C ASN A 127 -0.54 -4.85 -4.91
N VAL A 128 0.02 -5.48 -5.95
CA VAL A 128 1.46 -5.60 -6.17
C VAL A 128 1.78 -5.21 -7.60
N LEU A 129 2.80 -4.39 -7.78
CA LEU A 129 3.39 -4.07 -9.08
C LEU A 129 4.79 -4.69 -9.17
N ALA A 130 4.92 -5.74 -9.99
CA ALA A 130 6.19 -6.44 -10.18
C ALA A 130 7.06 -5.74 -11.24
N LEU A 131 8.30 -5.42 -10.86
CA LEU A 131 9.26 -4.68 -11.69
C LEU A 131 10.58 -5.44 -11.80
N THR A 132 11.27 -5.29 -12.93
CA THR A 132 12.63 -5.82 -13.09
C THR A 132 13.61 -5.11 -12.13
N GLY A 133 13.44 -3.80 -11.96
CA GLY A 133 14.33 -2.93 -11.19
C GLY A 133 15.28 -2.13 -12.09
N ASP A 134 15.98 -1.16 -11.49
CA ASP A 134 16.99 -0.35 -12.17
C ASP A 134 18.23 -1.18 -12.52
N ASP A 135 18.98 -0.76 -13.54
CA ASP A 135 20.23 -1.43 -13.94
C ASP A 135 21.28 -1.39 -12.81
N VAL A 136 21.99 -2.50 -12.61
CA VAL A 136 23.01 -2.67 -11.55
C VAL A 136 24.16 -1.65 -11.62
N SER A 137 24.35 -0.96 -12.75
CA SER A 137 25.36 0.09 -12.90
C SER A 137 25.00 1.42 -12.22
N VAL A 138 23.74 1.63 -11.84
CA VAL A 138 23.26 2.91 -11.26
C VAL A 138 23.60 3.06 -9.77
N GLY A 139 24.01 1.98 -9.08
CA GLY A 139 24.34 1.96 -7.65
C GLY A 139 24.97 0.65 -7.20
#